data_AF-A0A024GDF7-F1
#
_entry.id   AF-A0A024GDF7-F1
#
_cell.length_a   1.000
_cell.length_b   1.000
_cell.length_c   1.000
_cell.angle_alpha   90.00
_cell.angle_beta   90.00
_cell.angle_gamma   90.00
#
_symmetry.space_group_name_H-M   'P 1'
#
loop_
_entity.id
_entity.type
_entity.pdbx_description
1 polymer ?
#
loop_
_entity_poly.entity_id
_entity_poly.type
_entity_poly.pdbx_seq_one_letter_code
_entity_poly.pdbx_strand_id
1 'polypeptide(L)'
;MSYGQFEGQGHENHQGFHSIVKQWRSGQYDQRFLGGECPLDVVARGIPKITEIMHQAAAQDHIMIVAHGRFNKIILSQCLYGNLEHMHDFEQENTCINVLDYDRASQRYEEVVINSIQHLPRQLASHDQQHRKRVHR
;
A
#
# COMPACT_ATOMS: atom_id res chain seq x y z
N MET A 1 -3.52 -5.96 -5.50
CA MET A 1 -4.22 -5.27 -6.59
C MET A 1 -3.95 -6.08 -7.85
N SER A 2 -4.97 -6.45 -8.59
CA SER A 2 -4.77 -7.03 -9.93
C SER A 2 -4.44 -5.92 -10.92
N TYR A 3 -3.38 -6.14 -11.71
CA TYR A 3 -3.00 -5.26 -12.80
C TYR A 3 -3.63 -5.65 -14.13
N GLY A 4 -4.50 -6.68 -14.13
CA GLY A 4 -5.21 -7.13 -15.32
C GLY A 4 -4.25 -7.54 -16.43
N GLN A 5 -4.47 -7.01 -17.64
CA GLN A 5 -3.63 -7.32 -18.80
C GLN A 5 -2.15 -6.96 -18.62
N PHE A 6 -1.80 -6.10 -17.67
CA PHE A 6 -0.42 -5.70 -17.40
C PHE A 6 0.34 -6.68 -16.49
N GLU A 7 -0.31 -7.72 -15.97
CA GLU A 7 0.37 -8.73 -15.16
C GLU A 7 1.43 -9.48 -15.98
N GLY A 8 2.61 -9.68 -15.37
CA GLY A 8 3.76 -10.31 -16.03
C GLY A 8 4.51 -9.41 -17.02
N GLN A 9 4.13 -8.14 -17.16
CA GLN A 9 4.81 -7.18 -18.03
C GLN A 9 5.72 -6.24 -17.22
N GLY A 10 6.87 -5.86 -17.78
CA GLY A 10 7.75 -4.86 -17.17
C GLY A 10 7.09 -3.48 -17.15
N HIS A 11 7.04 -2.84 -15.99
CA HIS A 11 6.33 -1.57 -15.83
C HIS A 11 7.01 -0.41 -16.57
N GLU A 12 8.35 -0.42 -16.64
CA GLU A 12 9.17 0.65 -17.22
C GLU A 12 8.87 0.98 -18.69
N ASN A 13 8.27 0.05 -19.44
CA ASN A 13 8.07 0.20 -20.88
C ASN A 13 6.61 0.50 -21.27
N HIS A 14 5.68 0.59 -20.31
CA HIS A 14 4.26 0.68 -20.65
C HIS A 14 3.65 2.05 -20.34
N GLN A 15 3.52 2.89 -21.37
CA GLN A 15 2.88 4.21 -21.26
C GLN A 15 1.48 4.14 -20.65
N GLY A 16 0.70 3.11 -21.00
CA GLY A 16 -0.61 2.84 -20.41
C GLY A 16 -0.61 2.59 -18.90
N PHE A 17 0.45 1.97 -18.35
CA PHE A 17 0.58 1.81 -16.90
C PHE A 17 0.80 3.17 -16.23
N HIS A 18 1.75 3.94 -16.75
CA HIS A 18 2.09 5.26 -16.22
C HIS A 18 0.94 6.26 -16.33
N SER A 19 0.13 6.19 -17.40
CA SER A 19 -1.03 7.08 -17.56
C SER A 19 -2.11 6.80 -16.51
N ILE A 20 -2.39 5.54 -16.18
CA ILE A 20 -3.33 5.17 -15.12
C ILE A 20 -2.81 5.66 -13.75
N VAL A 21 -1.54 5.40 -13.44
CA VAL A 21 -0.94 5.87 -12.18
C VAL A 21 -0.95 7.40 -12.08
N LYS A 22 -0.74 8.11 -13.19
CA LYS A 22 -0.84 9.58 -13.23
C LYS A 22 -2.27 10.06 -12.96
N GLN A 23 -3.27 9.39 -13.51
CA GLN A 23 -4.68 9.71 -13.25
C GLN A 23 -5.04 9.53 -11.77
N TRP A 24 -4.54 8.46 -11.14
CA TRP A 24 -4.70 8.26 -9.70
C TRP A 24 -4.08 9.38 -8.87
N ARG A 25 -2.87 9.82 -9.21
CA ARG A 25 -2.23 10.99 -8.56
C ARG A 25 -3.03 12.29 -8.74
N SER A 26 -3.90 12.37 -9.74
CA SER A 26 -4.80 13.50 -9.96
C SER A 26 -6.19 13.33 -9.31
N GLY A 27 -6.37 12.32 -8.45
CA GLY A 27 -7.63 12.08 -7.73
C GLY A 27 -8.63 11.18 -8.45
N GLN A 28 -8.30 10.66 -9.64
CA GLN A 28 -9.21 9.80 -10.42
C GLN A 28 -9.08 8.33 -9.99
N TYR A 29 -9.42 8.03 -8.73
CA TYR A 29 -9.18 6.73 -8.09
C TYR A 29 -10.05 5.57 -8.62
N ASP A 30 -11.02 5.87 -9.46
CA ASP A 30 -11.88 4.93 -10.16
C ASP A 30 -11.28 4.41 -11.46
N GLN A 31 -10.20 5.03 -11.96
CA GLN A 31 -9.51 4.59 -13.17
C GLN A 31 -8.90 3.19 -12.98
N ARG A 32 -9.13 2.31 -13.93
CA ARG A 32 -8.85 0.87 -13.79
C ARG A 32 -7.79 0.42 -14.79
N PHE A 33 -6.99 -0.57 -14.40
CA PHE A 33 -6.28 -1.35 -15.41
C PHE A 33 -7.28 -2.17 -16.23
N LEU A 34 -7.01 -2.34 -17.52
CA LEU A 34 -7.87 -3.14 -18.39
C LEU A 34 -7.89 -4.61 -17.89
N GLY A 35 -9.07 -5.08 -17.51
CA GLY A 35 -9.25 -6.40 -16.88
C GLY A 35 -8.70 -6.51 -15.44
N GLY A 36 -8.31 -5.39 -14.81
CA GLY A 36 -7.75 -5.35 -13.46
C GLY A 36 -8.62 -4.58 -12.46
N GLU A 37 -7.99 -4.14 -11.37
CA GLU A 37 -8.61 -3.35 -10.29
C GLU A 37 -8.24 -1.86 -10.38
N CYS A 38 -9.06 -1.00 -9.79
CA CYS A 38 -8.67 0.36 -9.38
C CYS A 38 -8.44 0.46 -7.86
N PRO A 39 -7.90 1.59 -7.35
CA PRO A 39 -7.74 1.82 -5.92
C PRO A 39 -9.04 1.68 -5.11
N LEU A 40 -10.18 2.14 -5.65
CA LEU A 40 -11.48 2.01 -4.98
C LEU A 40 -11.94 0.56 -4.86
N ASP A 41 -11.70 -0.28 -5.86
CA ASP A 41 -11.98 -1.73 -5.77
C ASP A 41 -11.19 -2.37 -4.62
N VAL A 42 -9.92 -1.97 -4.47
CA VAL A 42 -9.05 -2.46 -3.39
C VAL A 42 -9.57 -2.03 -2.02
N VAL A 43 -10.01 -0.78 -1.87
CA VAL A 43 -10.66 -0.29 -0.64
C VAL A 43 -11.92 -1.10 -0.35
N ALA A 44 -12.78 -1.27 -1.35
CA ALA A 44 -14.08 -1.93 -1.22
C ALA A 44 -13.98 -3.37 -0.73
N ARG A 45 -12.91 -4.10 -1.07
CA ARG A 45 -12.68 -5.46 -0.53
C ARG A 45 -11.77 -5.51 0.70
N GLY A 46 -10.83 -4.58 0.82
CA GLY A 46 -9.79 -4.61 1.84
C GLY A 46 -10.27 -4.09 3.19
N ILE A 47 -10.86 -2.90 3.20
CA ILE A 47 -11.28 -2.24 4.45
C ILE A 47 -12.36 -3.03 5.19
N PRO A 48 -13.42 -3.56 4.55
CA PRO A 48 -14.40 -4.36 5.27
C PRO A 48 -13.78 -5.59 5.93
N LYS A 49 -12.85 -6.27 5.25
CA LYS A 49 -12.21 -7.47 5.81
C LYS A 49 -11.29 -7.13 6.98
N ILE A 50 -10.53 -6.04 6.90
CA ILE A 50 -9.69 -5.57 8.00
C ILE A 50 -10.55 -5.16 9.19
N THR A 51 -11.64 -4.43 8.95
CA THR A 51 -12.58 -4.01 10.00
C THR A 51 -13.19 -5.22 10.71
N GLU A 52 -13.61 -6.24 9.96
CA GLU A 52 -14.11 -7.50 10.52
C GLU A 52 -13.06 -8.17 11.43
N ILE A 53 -11.79 -8.25 10.99
CA ILE A 53 -10.70 -8.82 11.79
C ILE A 53 -10.47 -8.02 13.08
N MET A 54 -10.47 -6.69 13.00
CA MET A 54 -10.30 -5.83 14.18
C MET A 54 -11.44 -6.00 15.19
N HIS A 55 -12.68 -6.17 14.71
CA HIS A 55 -13.85 -6.39 15.58
C HIS A 55 -13.85 -7.76 16.24
N GLN A 56 -13.26 -8.78 15.60
CA GLN A 56 -13.16 -10.14 16.15
C GLN A 56 -12.00 -10.30 17.15
N ALA A 57 -10.93 -9.52 17.00
CA ALA A 57 -9.77 -9.58 17.90
C ALA A 57 -10.09 -8.99 19.28
N ALA A 58 -9.41 -9.48 20.32
CA ALA A 58 -9.47 -8.92 21.67
C ALA A 58 -8.63 -7.64 21.79
N ALA A 59 -8.82 -6.88 22.87
CA ALA A 59 -8.12 -5.60 23.06
C ALA A 59 -6.59 -5.74 23.19
N GLN A 60 -6.14 -6.87 23.73
CA GLN A 60 -4.72 -7.18 23.94
C GLN A 60 -4.04 -7.88 22.74
N ASP A 61 -4.78 -8.14 21.65
CA ASP A 61 -4.25 -8.91 20.53
C ASP A 61 -3.41 -8.03 19.59
N HIS A 62 -2.34 -8.60 19.06
CA HIS A 62 -1.59 -8.03 17.95
C HIS A 62 -1.92 -8.77 16.66
N ILE A 63 -2.39 -8.03 15.65
CA ILE A 63 -2.78 -8.60 14.34
C ILE A 63 -1.68 -8.30 13.32
N MET A 64 -1.21 -9.34 12.63
CA MET A 64 -0.27 -9.20 11.52
C MET A 64 -0.98 -9.44 10.18
N ILE A 65 -0.92 -8.45 9.30
CA ILE A 65 -1.45 -8.54 7.93
C ILE A 65 -0.27 -8.53 6.97
N VAL A 66 -0.08 -9.65 6.27
CA VAL A 66 0.95 -9.78 5.21
C VAL A 66 0.28 -9.64 3.86
N ALA A 67 0.68 -8.62 3.10
CA ALA A 67 0.11 -8.31 1.80
C ALA A 67 1.16 -7.65 0.87
N HIS A 68 0.70 -6.88 -0.11
CA HIS A 68 1.54 -6.38 -1.22
C HIS A 68 1.62 -4.85 -1.23
N GLY A 69 2.71 -4.32 -1.81
CA GLY A 69 3.01 -2.88 -1.78
C GLY A 69 1.83 -1.97 -2.17
N ARG A 70 1.28 -2.13 -3.38
CA ARG A 70 0.16 -1.28 -3.81
C ARG A 70 -1.08 -1.41 -2.91
N PHE A 71 -1.38 -2.62 -2.45
CA PHE A 71 -2.50 -2.85 -1.52
C PHE A 71 -2.26 -2.12 -0.20
N ASN A 72 -1.08 -2.30 0.40
CA ASN A 72 -0.72 -1.69 1.68
C ASN A 72 -0.80 -0.16 1.63
N LYS A 73 -0.24 0.49 0.60
CA LYS A 73 -0.31 1.96 0.49
C LYS A 73 -1.74 2.51 0.39
N ILE A 74 -2.61 1.80 -0.34
CA ILE A 74 -4.03 2.16 -0.46
C ILE A 74 -4.73 2.04 0.90
N ILE A 75 -4.53 0.91 1.58
CA ILE A 75 -5.13 0.66 2.88
C ILE A 75 -4.58 1.61 3.94
N LEU A 76 -3.28 1.90 3.96
CA LEU A 76 -2.67 2.85 4.89
C LEU A 76 -3.28 4.25 4.73
N SER A 77 -3.40 4.73 3.48
CA SER A 77 -4.04 6.01 3.19
C SER A 77 -5.48 6.04 3.70
N GLN A 78 -6.25 4.99 3.40
CA GLN A 78 -7.65 4.92 3.78
C GLN A 78 -7.83 4.80 5.30
N CYS A 79 -6.99 4.03 5.99
CA CYS A 79 -7.06 3.85 7.45
C CYS A 79 -6.66 5.12 8.20
N LEU A 80 -5.60 5.82 7.78
CA LEU A 80 -5.05 6.97 8.49
C LEU A 80 -5.77 8.28 8.17
N TYR A 81 -6.21 8.45 6.93
CA TYR A 81 -6.77 9.73 6.44
C TYR A 81 -8.22 9.62 5.95
N GLY A 82 -8.78 8.42 5.87
CA GLY A 82 -10.15 8.21 5.38
C GLY A 82 -10.30 8.43 3.86
N ASN A 83 -9.20 8.60 3.13
CA ASN A 83 -9.20 8.89 1.70
C ASN A 83 -7.94 8.30 1.02
N LEU A 84 -7.81 8.48 -0.30
CA LEU A 84 -6.74 7.93 -1.12
C LEU A 84 -5.67 8.96 -1.56
N GLU A 85 -5.75 10.20 -1.09
CA GLU A 85 -4.83 11.29 -1.46
C GLU A 85 -3.37 10.94 -1.14
N HIS A 86 -3.15 10.30 0.00
CA HIS A 86 -1.83 9.99 0.52
C HIS A 86 -1.28 8.64 0.07
N MET A 87 -2.02 7.85 -0.73
CA MET A 87 -1.59 6.48 -1.10
C MET A 87 -0.29 6.46 -1.93
N HIS A 88 0.16 7.59 -2.45
CA HIS A 88 1.42 7.72 -3.17
C HIS A 88 2.57 8.26 -2.32
N ASP A 89 2.28 8.78 -1.12
CA ASP A 89 3.24 9.39 -0.20
C ASP A 89 3.94 8.34 0.65
N PHE A 90 3.27 7.20 0.90
CA PHE A 90 3.87 6.07 1.60
C PHE A 90 5.00 5.45 0.79
N GLU A 91 6.21 5.43 1.38
CA GLU A 91 7.26 4.52 0.95
C GLU A 91 6.94 3.09 1.37
N GLN A 92 7.47 2.11 0.63
CA GLN A 92 7.28 0.70 0.94
C GLN A 92 8.40 -0.13 0.36
N GLU A 93 9.41 -0.39 1.19
CA GLU A 93 10.49 -1.28 0.85
C GLU A 93 10.06 -2.74 0.95
N ASN A 94 10.83 -3.59 0.29
CA ASN A 94 10.64 -5.03 0.41
C ASN A 94 10.76 -5.43 1.88
N THR A 95 9.82 -6.24 2.35
CA THR A 95 9.74 -6.75 3.73
C THR A 95 9.65 -5.68 4.82
N CYS A 96 9.32 -4.42 4.49
CA CYS A 96 9.10 -3.41 5.52
C CYS A 96 7.91 -3.77 6.43
N ILE A 97 7.96 -3.29 7.67
CA ILE A 97 6.86 -3.41 8.64
C ILE A 97 6.24 -2.02 8.84
N ASN A 98 4.91 -1.96 8.74
CA ASN A 98 4.11 -0.82 9.15
C ASN A 98 3.36 -1.21 10.43
N VAL A 99 3.38 -0.34 11.44
CA VAL A 99 2.72 -0.54 12.73
C VAL A 99 1.73 0.59 12.93
N LEU A 100 0.47 0.22 13.11
CA LEU A 100 -0.62 1.13 13.44
C LEU A 100 -1.24 0.70 14.76
N ASP A 101 -1.59 1.67 15.59
CA ASP A 101 -2.48 1.43 16.73
C ASP A 101 -3.92 1.63 16.28
N TYR A 102 -4.84 0.84 16.84
CA TYR A 102 -6.27 0.94 16.56
C TYR A 102 -7.02 1.25 17.84
N ASP A 103 -7.59 2.46 17.91
CA ASP A 103 -8.47 2.86 18.99
C ASP A 103 -9.86 2.25 18.75
N ARG A 104 -10.27 1.34 19.63
CA ARG A 104 -11.57 0.66 19.55
C ARG A 104 -12.77 1.58 19.84
N ALA A 105 -12.58 2.63 20.64
CA ALA A 105 -13.65 3.55 21.01
C ALA A 105 -13.96 4.50 19.85
N SER A 106 -12.93 5.10 19.24
CA SER A 106 -13.09 5.98 18.09
C SER A 106 -13.13 5.25 16.74
N GLN A 107 -12.73 3.98 16.71
CA GLN A 107 -12.54 3.16 15.51
C GLN A 107 -11.54 3.76 14.52
N ARG A 108 -10.55 4.50 15.02
CA ARG A 108 -9.52 5.16 14.19
C ARG A 108 -8.18 4.46 14.32
N TYR A 109 -7.39 4.55 13.25
CA TYR A 109 -6.01 4.10 13.23
C TYR A 109 -5.07 5.27 13.46
N GLU A 110 -4.02 5.03 14.24
CA GLU A 110 -2.94 5.97 14.46
C GLU A 110 -1.62 5.36 13.98
N GLU A 111 -0.80 6.18 13.33
CA GLU A 111 0.51 5.78 12.86
C GLU A 111 1.48 5.66 14.05
N VAL A 112 2.11 4.49 14.20
CA VAL A 112 3.23 4.31 15.14
C VAL A 112 4.55 4.29 14.38
N VAL A 113 4.62 3.47 13.32
CA VAL A 113 5.80 3.34 12.47
C VAL A 113 5.39 3.00 11.04
N ILE A 114 5.97 3.68 10.05
CA ILE A 114 5.80 3.37 8.63
C ILE A 114 7.13 2.96 8.00
N ASN A 115 7.08 1.99 7.09
CA ASN A 115 8.19 1.54 6.26
C ASN A 115 9.45 1.14 7.07
N SER A 116 9.28 0.48 8.23
CA SER A 116 10.44 0.06 9.03
C SER A 116 11.10 -1.19 8.46
N ILE A 117 12.39 -1.04 8.15
CA ILE A 117 13.29 -2.12 7.74
C ILE A 117 14.37 -2.39 8.79
N GLN A 118 14.18 -1.94 10.03
CA GLN A 118 15.21 -2.02 11.08
C GLN A 118 15.64 -3.46 11.42
N HIS A 119 14.76 -4.43 11.17
CA HIS A 119 15.06 -5.85 11.36
C HIS A 119 15.97 -6.42 10.25
N LEU A 120 16.11 -5.73 9.12
CA LEU A 120 16.97 -6.17 8.03
C LEU A 120 18.44 -5.82 8.32
N PRO A 121 19.39 -6.69 7.94
CA PRO A 121 20.81 -6.37 8.00
C PRO A 121 21.15 -5.06 7.28
N ARG A 122 21.98 -4.22 7.91
CA ARG A 122 22.38 -2.89 7.39
C ARG A 122 22.93 -2.92 5.95
N GLN A 123 23.53 -4.03 5.53
CA GLN A 123 24.08 -4.22 4.19
C GLN A 123 22.99 -4.32 3.10
N LEU A 124 21.80 -4.86 3.41
CA LEU A 124 20.68 -4.96 2.48
C LEU A 124 19.94 -3.63 2.34
N ALA A 125 19.84 -2.86 3.42
CA ALA A 125 19.21 -1.53 3.41
C ALA A 125 19.90 -0.53 2.46
N SER A 126 21.21 -0.66 2.24
CA SER A 126 21.99 0.21 1.34
C SER A 126 21.97 -0.22 -0.14
N HIS A 127 21.74 -1.50 -0.44
CA HIS A 127 21.76 -1.99 -1.83
C HIS A 127 20.52 -1.51 -2.63
N ASP A 128 19.35 -1.39 -1.98
CA ASP A 128 18.13 -0.86 -2.63
C ASP A 128 18.28 0.63 -3.03
N GLN A 129 19.00 1.43 -2.23
CA GLN A 129 19.29 2.83 -2.58
C GLN A 129 20.21 2.95 -3.81
N GLN A 130 21.12 2.00 -4.02
CA GLN A 130 22.01 1.99 -5.18
C GLN A 130 21.29 1.52 -6.46
N HIS A 131 20.34 0.59 -6.35
CA HIS A 131 19.54 0.18 -7.50
C HIS A 131 18.62 1.30 -8.01
N ARG A 132 18.03 2.10 -7.10
CA ARG A 132 17.23 3.30 -7.44
C ARG A 132 18.00 4.34 -8.26
N LYS A 133 19.32 4.50 -8.03
CA LYS A 133 20.17 5.42 -8.82
C LYS A 133 20.48 4.93 -10.24
N ARG A 134 20.32 3.64 -10.54
CA ARG A 134 20.59 3.06 -11.86
C ARG A 134 19.37 3.06 -12.79
N VAL A 135 18.15 3.11 -12.24
CA VAL A 135 16.89 3.11 -13.02
C VAL A 135 16.47 4.52 -13.45
N HIS A 136 17.21 5.56 -13.07
CA HIS A 136 17.01 6.96 -13.49
C HIS A 136 18.18 7.50 -14.33
N ARG A 137 18.87 6.61 -15.06
CA ARG A 137 19.84 6.98 -16.09
C ARG A 137 19.42 6.42 -17.44
#